data_AF-A0A1C6K4U7-F1
#
_entry.id   AF-A0A1C6K4U7-F1
#
_cell.length_a   1.000
_cell.length_b   1.000
_cell.length_c   1.000
_cell.angle_alpha   90.00
_cell.angle_beta   90.00
_cell.angle_gamma   90.00
#
_symmetry.space_group_name_H-M   'P 1'
#
loop_
_entity.id
_entity.type
_entity.pdbx_description
1 polymer ?
#
loop_
_entity_poly.entity_id
_entity_poly.type
_entity_poly.pdbx_seq_one_letter_code
_entity_poly.pdbx_strand_id
1 'polypeptide(L)'
;MDEKKLWMKISGSINYYLRYYDKRMSDEELLEDYVEYVLGAEKGRYEYLDKQTFKYIELSDEIVERAINAFKERLKKKREKEKINEIGENFSRSKEIKKEMGKVIDFSKYRKV
;
A
#
# COMPACT_ATOMS: atom_id res chain seq x y z
N MET A 1 -20.95 1.28 20.14
CA MET A 1 -20.54 2.18 19.04
C MET A 1 -21.51 1.93 17.90
N ASP A 2 -21.98 2.96 17.18
CA ASP A 2 -22.81 2.72 16.00
C ASP A 2 -21.97 2.17 14.83
N GLU A 3 -22.62 1.44 13.93
CA GLU A 3 -21.96 0.76 12.81
C GLU A 3 -21.23 1.73 11.88
N LYS A 4 -21.80 2.91 11.63
CA LYS A 4 -21.17 3.93 10.78
C LYS A 4 -19.85 4.42 11.39
N LYS A 5 -19.83 4.69 12.70
CA LYS A 5 -18.61 5.09 13.41
C LYS A 5 -17.58 3.97 13.47
N LEU A 6 -18.02 2.72 13.67
CA LEU A 6 -17.15 1.55 13.62
C LEU A 6 -16.50 1.40 12.25
N TRP A 7 -17.29 1.49 11.18
CA TRP A 7 -16.81 1.47 9.81
C TRP A 7 -15.80 2.60 9.53
N MET A 8 -16.04 3.82 10.02
CA MET A 8 -15.08 4.92 9.86
C MET A 8 -13.73 4.61 10.51
N LYS A 9 -13.73 3.96 11.68
CA LYS A 9 -12.50 3.55 12.37
C LYS A 9 -11.75 2.45 11.60
N ILE A 10 -12.45 1.40 11.17
CA ILE A 10 -11.87 0.30 10.37
C ILE A 10 -11.35 0.82 9.02
N SER A 11 -12.14 1.65 8.34
CA SER A 11 -11.73 2.29 7.08
C SER A 11 -10.47 3.15 7.28
N GLY A 12 -10.36 3.84 8.42
CA GLY A 12 -9.17 4.58 8.81
C GLY A 12 -7.95 3.69 9.06
N SER A 13 -8.13 2.55 9.73
CA SER A 13 -7.03 1.60 9.98
C SER A 13 -6.51 0.97 8.69
N ILE A 14 -7.37 0.65 7.72
CA ILE A 14 -6.93 0.18 6.38
C ILE A 14 -6.00 1.20 5.73
N ASN A 15 -6.39 2.48 5.73
CA ASN A 15 -5.58 3.53 5.12
C ASN A 15 -4.24 3.73 5.85
N TYR A 16 -4.26 3.63 7.18
CA TYR A 16 -3.05 3.73 7.99
C TYR A 16 -2.09 2.58 7.70
N TYR A 17 -2.60 1.34 7.69
CA TYR A 17 -1.83 0.14 7.38
C TYR A 17 -1.20 0.24 5.98
N LEU A 18 -2.05 0.48 4.97
CA LEU A 18 -1.60 0.62 3.59
C LEU A 18 -0.67 1.80 3.40
N ARG A 19 -0.55 2.77 4.31
CA ARG A 19 0.42 3.87 4.19
C ARG A 19 1.86 3.38 4.31
N TYR A 20 2.11 2.35 5.13
CA TYR A 20 3.45 1.91 5.54
C TYR A 20 3.70 0.42 5.27
N TYR A 21 2.84 -0.23 4.50
CA TYR A 21 2.98 -1.64 4.17
C TYR A 21 4.30 -1.98 3.45
N ASP A 22 4.79 -3.20 3.66
CA ASP A 22 5.94 -3.70 2.89
C ASP A 22 5.50 -4.05 1.47
N LYS A 23 6.05 -3.32 0.50
CA LYS A 23 5.75 -3.50 -0.92
C LYS A 23 6.19 -4.86 -1.48
N ARG A 24 7.10 -5.54 -0.79
CA ARG A 24 7.64 -6.86 -1.17
C ARG A 24 6.69 -8.00 -0.86
N MET A 25 5.80 -7.82 0.12
CA MET A 25 4.79 -8.82 0.47
C MET A 25 3.75 -8.93 -0.65
N SER A 26 3.18 -10.13 -0.80
CA SER A 26 2.04 -10.41 -1.66
C SER A 26 0.75 -9.78 -1.14
N ASP A 27 -0.29 -9.73 -1.97
CA ASP A 27 -1.58 -9.15 -1.56
C ASP A 27 -2.27 -9.99 -0.49
N GLU A 28 -2.07 -11.31 -0.53
CA GLU A 28 -2.56 -12.27 0.46
C GLU A 28 -1.85 -12.12 1.81
N GLU A 29 -0.51 -12.03 1.81
CA GLU A 29 0.27 -11.84 3.05
C GLU A 29 -0.09 -10.52 3.75
N LEU A 30 -0.28 -9.45 2.98
CA LEU A 30 -0.69 -8.15 3.52
C LEU A 30 -2.11 -8.17 4.10
N LEU A 31 -3.00 -8.95 3.49
CA LEU A 31 -4.36 -9.10 3.98
C LEU A 31 -4.37 -9.90 5.28
N GLU A 32 -3.62 -11.00 5.34
CA GLU A 32 -3.49 -11.83 6.55
C GLU A 32 -2.92 -11.03 7.72
N ASP A 33 -1.80 -10.32 7.49
CA ASP A 33 -1.18 -9.44 8.50
C ASP A 33 -2.14 -8.33 8.96
N TYR A 34 -2.89 -7.70 8.04
CA TYR A 34 -3.91 -6.73 8.41
C TYR A 34 -5.02 -7.34 9.27
N VAL A 35 -5.54 -8.51 8.88
CA VAL A 35 -6.64 -9.18 9.59
C VAL A 35 -6.19 -9.60 10.98
N GLU A 36 -5.01 -10.21 11.10
CA GLU A 36 -4.44 -10.64 12.39
C GLU A 36 -4.20 -9.45 13.32
N TYR A 37 -3.53 -8.41 12.81
CA TYR A 37 -3.11 -7.28 13.64
C TYR A 37 -4.26 -6.32 14.00
N VAL A 38 -5.27 -6.17 13.12
CA VAL A 38 -6.31 -5.14 13.26
C VAL A 38 -7.67 -5.71 13.63
N LEU A 39 -8.02 -6.89 13.13
CA LEU A 39 -9.35 -7.50 13.30
C LEU A 39 -9.34 -8.70 14.26
N GLY A 40 -8.21 -8.99 14.93
CA GLY A 40 -8.12 -9.89 16.07
C GLY A 40 -8.87 -11.21 15.87
N ALA A 41 -8.25 -12.17 15.22
CA ALA A 41 -8.87 -13.47 14.95
C ALA A 41 -8.72 -14.42 16.15
N GLU A 42 -9.51 -14.24 17.20
CA GLU A 42 -9.57 -15.23 18.29
C GLU A 42 -10.78 -16.17 18.11
N LYS A 43 -10.51 -17.47 17.94
CA LYS A 43 -11.52 -18.55 17.92
C LYS A 43 -12.65 -18.37 16.88
N GLY A 44 -12.33 -17.82 15.71
CA GLY A 44 -13.27 -17.69 14.59
C GLY A 44 -14.25 -16.51 14.71
N ARG A 45 -14.01 -15.59 15.66
CA ARG A 45 -14.71 -14.31 15.75
C ARG A 45 -13.70 -13.20 15.52
N TYR A 46 -14.09 -12.22 14.72
CA TYR A 46 -13.28 -11.04 14.47
C TYR A 46 -13.65 -9.94 15.46
N GLU A 47 -12.64 -9.33 16.07
CA GLU A 47 -12.82 -8.25 17.03
C GLU A 47 -11.98 -7.04 16.67
N TYR A 48 -12.57 -5.86 16.78
CA TYR A 48 -11.86 -4.61 16.62
C TYR A 48 -11.54 -3.99 17.98
N LEU A 49 -10.27 -3.74 18.25
CA LEU A 49 -9.83 -2.99 19.43
C LEU A 49 -10.04 -1.49 19.21
N ASP A 50 -11.04 -0.92 19.88
CA ASP A 50 -11.19 0.54 19.92
C ASP A 50 -10.12 1.17 20.83
N LYS A 51 -9.04 1.67 20.23
CA LYS A 51 -7.92 2.33 20.92
C LYS A 51 -8.32 3.55 21.76
N GLN A 52 -9.48 4.16 21.54
CA GLN A 52 -9.94 5.29 22.36
C GLN A 52 -10.55 4.82 23.68
N THR A 53 -11.24 3.68 23.67
CA THR A 53 -11.97 3.16 24.83
C THR A 53 -11.31 1.92 25.43
N PHE A 54 -10.29 1.37 24.76
CA PHE A 54 -9.60 0.12 25.05
C PHE A 54 -10.56 -1.08 25.18
N LYS A 55 -11.62 -1.08 24.37
CA LYS A 55 -12.63 -2.15 24.34
C LYS A 55 -12.57 -2.89 23.02
N TYR A 56 -12.68 -4.22 23.10
CA TYR A 56 -12.93 -5.07 21.95
C TYR A 56 -14.40 -4.98 21.54
N ILE A 57 -14.61 -4.89 20.23
CA ILE A 57 -15.93 -4.83 19.61
C ILE A 57 -16.01 -6.00 18.65
N GLU A 58 -16.92 -6.95 18.92
CA GLU A 58 -17.21 -8.06 18.03
C GLU A 58 -17.74 -7.53 16.69
N LEU A 59 -17.18 -8.03 15.60
CA LEU A 59 -17.53 -7.63 14.24
C LEU A 59 -18.50 -8.63 13.64
N SER A 60 -19.51 -8.12 12.93
CA SER A 60 -20.36 -8.95 12.07
C SER A 60 -19.60 -9.37 10.82
N ASP A 61 -19.97 -10.51 10.26
CA ASP A 61 -19.42 -11.02 9.00
C ASP A 61 -19.54 -9.97 7.87
N GLU A 62 -20.64 -9.22 7.84
CA GLU A 62 -20.86 -8.14 6.86
C GLU A 62 -19.81 -7.03 6.96
N ILE A 63 -19.43 -6.61 8.17
CA ILE A 63 -18.40 -5.58 8.37
C ILE A 63 -17.02 -6.13 8.00
N VAL A 64 -16.75 -7.38 8.34
CA VAL A 64 -15.49 -8.05 8.02
C VAL A 64 -15.33 -8.18 6.51
N GLU A 65 -16.33 -8.70 5.81
CA GLU A 65 -16.32 -8.82 4.35
C GLU A 65 -16.14 -7.45 3.69
N ARG A 66 -16.85 -6.43 4.18
CA ARG A 66 -16.71 -5.06 3.71
C ARG A 66 -15.29 -4.52 3.92
N ALA A 67 -14.66 -4.83 5.05
CA ALA A 67 -13.28 -4.42 5.34
C ALA A 67 -12.28 -5.11 4.41
N ILE A 68 -12.42 -6.42 4.18
CA ILE A 68 -11.58 -7.20 3.28
C ILE A 68 -11.69 -6.68 1.85
N ASN A 69 -12.91 -6.44 1.36
CA ASN A 69 -13.14 -5.92 0.01
C ASN A 69 -12.53 -4.53 -0.16
N ALA A 70 -12.76 -3.62 0.81
CA ALA A 70 -12.18 -2.29 0.78
C ALA A 70 -10.65 -2.30 0.86
N PHE A 71 -10.07 -3.24 1.60
CA PHE A 71 -8.62 -3.44 1.66
C PHE A 71 -8.06 -3.82 0.28
N LYS A 72 -8.62 -4.86 -0.35
CA LYS A 72 -8.20 -5.34 -1.68
C LYS A 72 -8.29 -4.25 -2.73
N GLU A 73 -9.40 -3.52 -2.78
CA GLU A 73 -9.58 -2.42 -3.75
C GLU A 73 -8.55 -1.30 -3.57
N ARG A 74 -8.29 -0.90 -2.32
CA ARG A 74 -7.36 0.19 -2.02
C ARG A 74 -5.91 -0.23 -2.27
N LEU A 75 -5.54 -1.46 -1.91
CA LEU A 75 -4.22 -2.02 -2.19
C LEU A 75 -3.96 -2.05 -3.69
N LYS A 76 -4.90 -2.56 -4.49
CA LYS A 76 -4.80 -2.59 -5.95
C LYS A 76 -4.57 -1.19 -6.54
N LYS A 77 -5.41 -0.22 -6.18
CA LYS A 77 -5.28 1.18 -6.61
C LYS A 77 -3.93 1.78 -6.21
N LYS A 78 -3.45 1.44 -5.01
CA LYS A 78 -2.16 1.94 -4.51
C LYS A 78 -0.99 1.37 -5.31
N ARG A 79 -0.96 0.06 -5.54
CA ARG A 79 0.07 -0.59 -6.36
C ARG A 79 0.08 -0.11 -7.81
N GLU A 80 -1.09 0.09 -8.42
CA GLU A 80 -1.20 0.64 -9.78
C GLU A 80 -0.59 2.04 -9.85
N LYS A 81 -0.90 2.91 -8.88
CA LYS A 81 -0.33 4.26 -8.81
C LYS A 81 1.18 4.25 -8.59
N GLU A 82 1.68 3.34 -7.75
CA GLU A 82 3.12 3.17 -7.51
C GLU A 82 3.86 2.73 -8.77
N LYS A 83 3.32 1.75 -9.52
CA LYS A 83 3.87 1.34 -10.83
C LYS A 83 3.95 2.49 -11.83
N ILE A 84 2.90 3.30 -11.92
CA ILE A 84 2.87 4.47 -12.83
C ILE A 84 3.94 5.49 -12.44
N ASN A 85 4.09 5.77 -11.14
CA ASN A 85 5.09 6.71 -10.65
C ASN A 85 6.52 6.20 -10.92
N GLU A 86 6.80 4.92 -10.64
CA GLU A 86 8.10 4.31 -10.92
C GLU A 86 8.45 4.37 -12.41
N ILE A 87 7.48 4.12 -13.31
CA ILE A 87 7.69 4.25 -14.76
C ILE A 87 8.01 5.71 -15.13
N GLY A 88 7.28 6.67 -14.57
CA GLY A 88 7.49 8.09 -14.82
C GLY A 88 8.85 8.60 -14.33
N GLU A 89 9.27 8.19 -13.14
CA GLU A 89 10.59 8.51 -12.58
C GLU A 89 11.72 7.89 -13.40
N ASN A 90 11.60 6.61 -13.76
CA ASN A 90 12.59 5.93 -14.60
C ASN A 90 12.70 6.56 -15.99
N PHE A 91 11.57 6.94 -16.60
CA PHE A 91 11.56 7.63 -17.88
C PHE A 91 12.26 9.00 -17.78
N SER A 92 11.98 9.77 -16.73
CA SER A 92 12.61 11.08 -16.49
C SER A 92 14.12 10.95 -16.31
N ARG A 93 14.55 9.99 -15.49
CA ARG A 93 15.98 9.68 -15.27
C ARG A 93 16.68 9.23 -16.56
N SER A 94 16.03 8.43 -17.40
CA SER A 94 16.59 8.01 -18.69
C SER A 94 16.80 9.19 -19.66
N LYS A 95 15.92 10.19 -19.61
CA LYS A 95 16.02 11.40 -20.43
C LYS A 95 17.17 12.30 -19.98
N GLU A 96 17.40 12.41 -18.67
CA GLU A 96 18.55 13.12 -18.10
C GLU A 96 19.88 12.46 -18.48
N ILE A 97 19.98 11.13 -18.35
CA ILE A 97 21.18 10.37 -18.74
C ILE A 97 21.50 10.59 -20.23
N LYS A 98 20.51 10.53 -21.13
CA LYS A 98 20.72 10.80 -22.56
C LYS A 98 21.19 12.22 -22.82
N LYS A 99 20.68 13.21 -22.07
CA LYS A 99 21.10 14.62 -22.18
C LYS A 99 22.53 14.83 -21.69
N GLU A 100 22.96 14.13 -20.65
CA GLU A 100 24.34 14.15 -20.17
C GLU A 100 25.31 13.45 -21.13
N MET A 101 24.95 12.28 -21.67
CA MET A 101 25.78 11.61 -22.69
C MET A 101 25.96 12.47 -23.94
N GLY A 102 24.95 13.23 -24.35
CA GLY A 102 25.06 14.17 -25.48
C GLY A 102 26.04 15.34 -25.25
N LYS A 103 26.52 15.55 -24.02
CA LYS A 103 27.55 16.55 -23.68
C LYS A 103 28.97 15.97 -23.67
N VAL A 104 29.14 14.66 -23.80
CA VAL A 104 30.46 14.03 -23.80
C VAL A 104 31.12 14.28 -25.15
N ILE A 105 32.23 15.01 -25.15
CA ILE A 105 33.03 15.28 -26.35
C ILE A 105 33.79 14.01 -26.71
N ASP A 106 33.54 13.47 -27.89
CA ASP A 106 34.25 12.30 -28.40
C ASP A 106 35.66 12.70 -28.90
N PHE A 107 36.69 12.23 -28.19
CA PHE A 107 38.08 12.49 -28.53
C PHE A 107 38.62 11.59 -29.66
N SER A 108 37.82 10.65 -30.18
CA SER A 108 38.20 9.76 -31.29
C SER A 108 38.66 10.53 -32.53
N LYS A 109 38.11 11.73 -32.76
CA LYS A 109 38.49 12.63 -33.87
C LYS A 109 39.86 13.29 -33.73
N TYR A 110 40.45 13.27 -32.53
CA TYR A 110 41.77 13.87 -32.27
C TYR A 110 42.90 12.83 -32.24
N ARG A 111 42.59 11.55 -32.49
CA ARG A 111 43.60 10.50 -32.60
C ARG A 111 44.28 10.61 -33.96
N LYS A 112 45.39 11.34 -34.03
CA LYS A 112 46.28 11.33 -35.22
C LYS A 112 46.88 9.94 -35.36
N VAL A 113 46.56 9.26 -36.46
CA VAL A 113 47.26 8.07 -36.96
C VAL A 113 48.44 8.54 -37.81
#